data_AF-A0A967JBY2-F1
#
_entry.id   AF-A0A967JBY2-F1
#
_cell.length_a   1.000
_cell.length_b   1.000
_cell.length_c   1.000
_cell.angle_alpha   90.00
_cell.angle_beta   90.00
_cell.angle_gamma   90.00
#
_symmetry.space_group_name_H-M   'P 1'
#
loop_
_entity.id
_entity.type
_entity.pdbx_description
1 polymer ?
#
loop_
_entity_poly.entity_id
_entity_poly.type
_entity_poly.pdbx_seq_one_letter_code
_entity_poly.pdbx_strand_id
1 'polypeptide(L)'
;VIVVHLRQTRAVMHLDTVFTMVDVDKFNVFPGLLAGVDVHTMTPAPGGGVAVAQEPGLEDALRGALGRANVTFIPTGGDAVGRLREQWDD
;
A
#
# COMPACT_ATOMS: atom_id res chain seq x y z
N VAL A 1 -4.77 -2.43 -12.30
CA VAL A 1 -4.95 -1.48 -11.17
C VAL A 1 -4.89 -2.27 -9.88
N ILE A 2 -4.22 -1.76 -8.85
CA ILE A 2 -4.24 -2.35 -7.50
C ILE A 2 -5.14 -1.48 -6.63
N VAL A 3 -6.11 -2.09 -5.96
CA VAL A 3 -7.02 -1.44 -5.03
C VAL A 3 -6.59 -1.83 -3.62
N VAL A 4 -6.34 -0.83 -2.78
CA VAL A 4 -6.00 -1.01 -1.36
C VAL A 4 -7.16 -0.50 -0.53
N HIS A 5 -7.81 -1.38 0.24
CA HIS A 5 -8.90 -1.00 1.11
C HIS A 5 -8.36 -0.43 2.42
N LEU A 6 -8.42 0.89 2.56
CA LEU A 6 -8.02 1.58 3.79
C LEU A 6 -9.16 1.52 4.80
N ARG A 7 -8.89 0.95 5.99
CA ARG A 7 -9.83 1.00 7.11
C ARG A 7 -10.04 2.46 7.52
N GLN A 8 -11.29 2.89 7.53
CA GLN A 8 -11.68 4.25 7.90
C GLN A 8 -11.28 4.51 9.36
N THR A 9 -10.17 5.23 9.54
CA THR A 9 -9.67 5.70 10.83
C THR A 9 -9.28 7.16 10.67
N ARG A 10 -9.37 7.98 11.73
CA ARG A 10 -9.01 9.40 11.66
C ARG A 10 -7.57 9.66 11.20
N ALA A 11 -6.69 8.68 11.32
CA ALA A 11 -5.28 8.80 10.98
C ALA A 11 -4.96 8.47 9.50
N VAL A 12 -5.91 7.95 8.72
CA VAL A 12 -5.67 7.49 7.35
C VAL A 12 -6.81 7.95 6.45
N MET A 13 -6.56 9.01 5.67
CA MET A 13 -7.55 9.58 4.75
C MET A 13 -7.31 9.18 3.30
N HIS A 14 -6.05 9.11 2.89
CA HIS A 14 -5.65 8.79 1.52
C HIS A 14 -4.46 7.82 1.52
N LEU A 15 -4.24 7.15 0.38
CA LEU A 15 -3.19 6.13 0.27
C LEU A 15 -1.79 6.75 0.27
N ASP A 16 -1.61 7.87 -0.41
CA ASP A 16 -0.34 8.60 -0.53
C ASP A 16 0.20 9.07 0.83
N THR A 17 -0.65 9.45 1.77
CA THR A 17 -0.21 9.86 3.12
C THR A 17 0.37 8.71 3.95
N VAL A 18 0.10 7.46 3.54
CA VAL A 18 0.52 6.25 4.27
C VAL A 18 1.34 5.28 3.43
N PHE A 19 1.52 5.55 2.14
CA PHE A 19 2.19 4.68 1.19
C PHE A 19 2.66 5.44 -0.05
N THR A 20 3.97 5.52 -0.25
CA THR A 20 4.59 6.26 -1.37
C THR A 20 5.72 5.45 -1.99
N MET A 21 5.73 5.33 -3.31
CA MET A 21 6.86 4.74 -4.04
C MET A 21 8.03 5.72 -4.08
N VAL A 22 9.20 5.30 -3.58
CA VAL A 22 10.40 6.16 -3.48
C VAL A 22 11.55 5.67 -4.36
N ASP A 23 11.48 4.43 -4.84
CA ASP A 23 12.43 3.84 -5.79
C ASP A 23 11.73 2.72 -6.58
N VAL A 24 12.41 2.13 -7.57
CA VAL A 24 11.91 1.08 -8.48
C VAL A 24 11.20 -0.07 -7.75
N ASP A 25 11.69 -0.46 -6.58
CA ASP A 25 11.17 -1.55 -5.77
C ASP A 25 11.01 -1.18 -4.29
N LYS A 26 11.04 0.12 -3.95
CA LYS A 26 11.02 0.59 -2.54
C LYS A 26 9.86 1.53 -2.30
N PHE A 27 9.19 1.32 -1.19
CA PHE A 27 8.03 2.09 -0.78
C PHE A 27 8.19 2.54 0.66
N ASN A 28 7.95 3.83 0.88
CA ASN A 28 7.76 4.37 2.20
C ASN A 28 6.35 4.04 2.68
N VAL A 29 6.20 3.49 3.89
CA VAL A 29 4.92 2.98 4.36
C VAL A 29 4.67 3.26 5.84
N PHE A 30 3.46 3.66 6.18
CA PHE A 30 3.02 3.75 7.57
C PHE A 30 2.85 2.34 8.16
N PRO A 31 3.47 2.00 9.30
CA PRO A 31 3.41 0.64 9.86
C PRO A 31 1.99 0.11 10.09
N GLY A 32 1.01 0.99 10.35
CA GLY A 32 -0.39 0.60 10.51
C GLY A 32 -1.03 0.02 9.23
N LEU A 33 -0.49 0.35 8.05
CA LEU A 33 -0.92 -0.22 6.77
C LEU A 33 -0.46 -1.68 6.61
N LEU A 34 0.71 -2.03 7.16
CA LEU A 34 1.25 -3.40 7.12
C LEU A 34 0.53 -4.35 8.08
N ALA A 35 -0.25 -3.83 9.02
CA ALA A 35 -0.98 -4.63 10.02
C ALA A 35 -2.18 -5.40 9.44
N GLY A 36 -2.46 -5.27 8.14
CA GLY A 36 -3.50 -6.02 7.43
C GLY A 36 -4.43 -5.09 6.66
N VAL A 37 -4.25 -5.04 5.34
CA VAL A 37 -5.11 -4.35 4.37
C VAL A 37 -5.67 -5.33 3.37
N ASP A 38 -6.94 -5.14 3.00
CA ASP A 38 -7.55 -5.95 1.95
C ASP A 38 -7.12 -5.37 0.60
N VAL A 39 -6.48 -6.21 -0.22
CA VAL A 39 -5.92 -5.81 -1.51
C VAL A 39 -6.57 -6.60 -2.64
N HIS A 40 -6.89 -5.90 -3.73
CA HIS A 40 -7.46 -6.51 -4.92
C HIS A 40 -6.73 -6.01 -6.16
N THR A 41 -6.58 -6.88 -7.17
CA THR A 41 -6.18 -6.49 -8.51
C THR A 41 -7.39 -6.38 -9.42
N MET A 42 -7.41 -5.34 -10.25
CA MET A 42 -8.40 -5.13 -11.29
C MET A 42 -7.71 -5.14 -12.65
N THR A 43 -8.17 -6.01 -13.54
CA THR A 43 -7.65 -6.18 -14.90
C THR A 43 -8.78 -6.09 -15.93
N PRO A 44 -8.52 -5.62 -17.15
CA PRO A 44 -9.51 -5.67 -18.23
C PRO A 44 -10.02 -7.10 -18.45
N ALA A 45 -11.33 -7.27 -18.60
CA ALA A 45 -11.96 -8.53 -18.95
C ALA A 45 -12.50 -8.49 -20.40
N PRO A 46 -12.72 -9.65 -21.04
CA PRO A 46 -13.34 -9.72 -22.35
C PRO A 46 -14.68 -8.97 -22.40
N GLY A 47 -14.99 -8.34 -23.54
CA GLY A 47 -16.24 -7.61 -23.73
C GLY A 47 -16.31 -6.25 -23.02
N GLY A 48 -15.17 -5.70 -22.59
CA GLY A 48 -15.10 -4.37 -21.98
C GLY A 48 -15.42 -4.34 -20.48
N GLY A 49 -15.50 -5.51 -19.83
CA GLY A 49 -15.67 -5.61 -18.39
C GLY A 49 -14.38 -5.44 -17.60
N VAL A 50 -14.48 -5.58 -16.28
CA VAL A 50 -13.33 -5.61 -15.36
C VAL A 50 -13.38 -6.90 -14.55
N ALA A 51 -12.28 -7.64 -14.53
CA ALA A 51 -12.07 -8.77 -13.64
C ALA A 51 -11.42 -8.26 -12.34
N VAL A 52 -11.89 -8.76 -11.21
CA VAL A 52 -11.37 -8.40 -9.88
C VAL A 52 -10.90 -9.69 -9.20
N ALA A 53 -9.68 -9.68 -8.67
CA ALA A 53 -9.13 -10.79 -7.88
C ALA A 53 -8.64 -10.25 -6.54
N GLN A 54 -8.83 -11.03 -5.47
CA GLN A 54 -8.27 -10.71 -4.17
C GLN A 54 -6.80 -11.17 -4.12
N GLU A 55 -5.93 -10.31 -3.61
CA GLU A 55 -4.51 -10.60 -3.42
C GLU A 55 -4.25 -11.06 -1.98
N PRO A 56 -3.25 -11.93 -1.75
CA PRO A 56 -2.88 -12.34 -0.39
C PRO A 56 -2.42 -11.17 0.49
N GLY A 57 -1.86 -10.12 -0.13
CA GLY A 57 -1.45 -8.90 0.54
C GLY A 57 -0.90 -7.86 -0.43
N LEU A 58 -0.54 -6.69 0.11
CA LEU A 58 0.00 -5.58 -0.67
C LEU A 58 1.36 -5.93 -1.30
N GLU A 59 2.21 -6.68 -0.58
CA GLU A 59 3.51 -7.11 -1.08
C GLU A 59 3.38 -8.00 -2.33
N ASP A 60 2.52 -9.01 -2.26
CA ASP A 60 2.27 -9.95 -3.37
C ASP A 60 1.72 -9.22 -4.60
N ALA A 61 0.75 -8.32 -4.39
CA ALA A 61 0.17 -7.51 -5.45
C ALA A 61 1.22 -6.66 -6.17
N LEU A 62 2.11 -6.02 -5.41
CA LEU A 62 3.19 -5.18 -5.96
C LEU A 62 4.24 -6.01 -6.67
N ARG A 63 4.66 -7.16 -6.12
CA ARG A 63 5.61 -8.08 -6.76
C ARG A 63 5.09 -8.55 -8.12
N GLY A 64 3.82 -8.95 -8.18
CA GLY A 64 3.14 -9.34 -9.42
C GLY A 64 3.09 -8.20 -10.44
N ALA A 65 2.70 -7.00 -10.01
CA ALA A 65 2.57 -5.84 -10.90
C ALA A 65 3.91 -5.30 -11.41
N LEU A 66 4.98 -5.38 -10.60
CA LEU A 66 6.32 -4.90 -10.97
C LEU A 66 7.18 -5.95 -11.69
N GLY A 67 6.74 -7.23 -11.70
CA GLY A 67 7.52 -8.34 -12.22
C GLY A 67 8.81 -8.58 -11.43
N ARG A 68 8.77 -8.37 -10.10
CA ARG A 68 9.94 -8.45 -9.22
C ARG A 68 9.78 -9.55 -8.19
N ALA A 69 10.90 -10.19 -7.87
CA ALA A 69 10.94 -11.23 -6.84
C ALA A 69 10.81 -10.65 -5.42
N ASN A 70 11.08 -9.36 -5.22
CA ASN A 70 11.02 -8.71 -3.91
C ASN A 70 10.63 -7.24 -4.06
N VAL A 71 10.04 -6.67 -3.02
CA VAL A 71 9.82 -5.23 -2.82
C VAL A 71 10.21 -4.88 -1.39
N THR A 72 10.74 -3.68 -1.17
CA THR A 72 11.20 -3.23 0.14
C THR A 72 10.24 -2.20 0.72
N PHE A 73 9.75 -2.47 1.93
CA PHE A 73 8.97 -1.52 2.72
C PHE A 73 9.84 -0.82 3.74
N ILE A 74 9.87 0.51 3.67
CA ILE A 74 10.59 1.40 4.57
C ILE A 74 9.54 1.99 5.53
N PRO A 75 9.48 1.57 6.80
CA PRO A 75 8.47 2.06 7.73
C PRO A 75 8.72 3.53 8.13
N THR A 76 7.69 4.37 8.07
CA THR A 76 7.74 5.76 8.55
C THR A 76 7.65 5.89 10.08
N GLY A 77 8.13 7.00 10.62
CA GLY A 77 7.88 7.46 11.98
C GLY A 77 8.77 6.87 13.07
N GLY A 78 9.71 5.97 12.78
CA GLY A 78 10.56 5.36 13.80
C GLY A 78 9.79 4.78 15.01
N ASP A 79 10.40 4.85 16.21
CA ASP A 79 9.80 4.41 17.47
C ASP A 79 8.47 5.13 17.74
N ALA A 80 7.62 4.59 18.64
CA ALA A 80 6.26 5.07 18.91
C ALA A 80 6.11 6.59 19.15
N VAL A 81 7.20 7.27 19.53
CA VAL A 81 7.29 8.72 19.77
C VAL A 81 7.54 9.53 18.48
N GLY A 82 8.25 8.99 17.49
CA GLY A 82 8.49 9.65 16.19
C GLY A 82 7.25 9.63 15.28
N ARG A 83 6.43 8.57 15.37
CA ARG A 83 5.20 8.38 14.58
C ARG A 83 4.15 9.47 14.80
N LEU A 84 4.11 10.04 16.00
CA LEU A 84 3.26 11.18 16.35
C LEU A 84 3.81 12.52 15.85
N ARG A 85 5.13 12.63 15.57
CA ARG A 85 5.77 13.87 15.11
C ARG A 85 5.79 13.95 13.59
N GLU A 86 6.11 12.87 12.88
CA GLU A 86 6.14 12.86 11.41
C GLU A 86 4.76 12.98 10.75
N GLN A 87 3.68 12.68 11.47
CA GLN A 87 2.31 12.89 10.95
C GLN A 87 1.87 14.37 10.98
N TRP A 88 2.64 15.25 11.65
CA TRP A 88 2.30 16.66 11.85
C TRP A 88 3.27 17.65 11.18
N ASP A 89 4.31 17.16 10.47
CA ASP A 89 5.27 18.00 9.75
C ASP A 89 4.95 18.14 8.24
N ASP A 90 3.66 17.98 7.86
CA ASP A 90 3.12 18.41 6.56
C ASP A 90 2.34 19.73 6.71
#